data_AF-A0A9W6P9H2-F1
#
_entry.id   AF-A0A9W6P9H2-F1
#
_cell.length_a   1.000
_cell.length_b   1.000
_cell.length_c   1.000
_cell.angle_alpha   90.00
_cell.angle_beta   90.00
_cell.angle_gamma   90.00
#
_symmetry.space_group_name_H-M   'P 1'
#
loop_
_entity.id
_entity.type
_entity.pdbx_description
1 polymer ?
#
loop_
_entity_poly.entity_id
_entity_poly.type
_entity_poly.pdbx_seq_one_letter_code
_entity_poly.pdbx_strand_id
1 'polypeptide(L)'
;MTATEAETDPLDGLARRLRSGVMGAPALSHLGASGDPKTAWRRVCPLLATLSDWADRPWGQEAAGVEAMTGGLAQALVPEETERHSTLRVLLTTPHFLVTGSDSEQPPQGSPAERWAIACRAAEAVWSAVESADQAETRRLLPLAARLRFLVLSEPFRHRQQDSGNWVWGAADAHSARVHGVVGWAFGAGSEKLLLARARAARRDWQSCLDSYQSHPLLSAADPAMVEAELSELATAQNSYWRGPLVLSSAPLDKPAPPDGEDEAVSADVVERHLLPRFQLLSAAGLALYGHVPGWNWFLPLTVVGAAAGAFGLAVSGLFTPAAGLGAAAYLLAILDTAALGRQRSAPWALRIPAACAVGLVVLVAFPDWWQRARLDPAFPSAPWAAVLLAAVAWCYLVVEARNHGVSGGQALARALGVTALGAAHAFLVSLIGLVAVAPVLADTAAAARWESLWHGTGGDPWAVLVLATGWCLAVGVFSQILWDDRPITAPLAHLRWQR
;
A
#
# COMPACT_ATOMS: atom_id res chain seq x y z
N MET A 1 38.15 5.33 -11.36
CA MET A 1 37.51 4.26 -10.55
C MET A 1 38.65 3.60 -9.80
N THR A 2 38.82 3.83 -8.52
CA THR A 2 38.11 3.07 -7.48
C THR A 2 38.05 3.90 -6.20
N ALA A 3 36.86 4.42 -5.87
CA ALA A 3 36.53 4.60 -4.47
C ALA A 3 36.31 3.17 -3.94
N THR A 4 37.04 2.80 -2.91
CA THR A 4 36.76 1.61 -2.11
C THR A 4 35.31 1.68 -1.66
N GLU A 5 34.43 0.91 -2.30
CA GLU A 5 33.11 0.59 -1.75
C GLU A 5 33.39 -0.08 -0.41
N ALA A 6 33.29 0.70 0.67
CA ALA A 6 33.28 0.15 2.01
C ALA A 6 32.20 -0.93 2.00
N GLU A 7 32.59 -2.17 2.26
CA GLU A 7 31.73 -3.33 2.27
C GLU A 7 30.63 -3.10 3.31
N THR A 8 29.47 -2.61 2.85
CA THR A 8 28.32 -2.32 3.71
C THR A 8 27.83 -3.63 4.30
N ASP A 9 27.54 -3.66 5.61
CA ASP A 9 27.09 -4.87 6.28
C ASP A 9 25.84 -5.38 5.53
N PRO A 10 25.81 -6.64 5.08
CA PRO A 10 24.67 -7.20 4.36
C PRO A 10 23.32 -7.05 5.10
N LEU A 11 23.34 -6.90 6.42
CA LEU A 11 22.14 -6.70 7.23
C LEU A 11 21.80 -5.23 7.51
N ASP A 12 22.54 -4.27 6.95
CA ASP A 12 22.27 -2.83 7.10
C ASP A 12 20.86 -2.45 6.65
N GLY A 13 20.34 -3.12 5.62
CA GLY A 13 18.96 -2.96 5.15
C GLY A 13 17.94 -3.28 6.23
N LEU A 14 18.06 -4.47 6.85
CA LEU A 14 17.22 -4.89 7.97
C LEU A 14 17.38 -3.96 9.17
N ALA A 15 18.62 -3.65 9.56
CA ALA A 15 18.90 -2.76 10.68
C ALA A 15 18.26 -1.36 10.50
N ARG A 16 18.30 -0.82 9.27
CA ARG A 16 17.64 0.44 8.92
C ARG A 16 16.12 0.36 9.06
N ARG A 17 15.49 -0.71 8.58
CA ARG A 17 14.03 -0.95 8.74
C ARG A 17 13.62 -1.13 10.20
N LEU A 18 14.46 -1.79 10.99
CA LEU A 18 14.26 -1.96 12.42
C LEU A 18 14.38 -0.65 13.20
N ARG A 19 15.17 0.32 12.73
CA ARG A 19 15.27 1.68 13.30
C ARG A 19 14.21 2.66 12.82
N SER A 20 13.67 2.47 11.62
CA SER A 20 12.76 3.41 10.98
C SER A 20 11.29 3.12 11.27
N GLY A 21 10.42 3.98 10.74
CA GLY A 21 8.97 3.80 10.78
C GLY A 21 8.41 3.97 12.18
N VAL A 22 7.44 3.12 12.54
CA VAL A 22 6.75 3.22 13.85
C VAL A 22 7.72 3.05 15.03
N MET A 23 8.81 2.28 14.85
CA MET A 23 9.83 2.06 15.88
C MET A 23 10.72 3.28 16.15
N GLY A 24 10.75 4.24 15.23
CA GLY A 24 11.48 5.50 15.38
C GLY A 24 10.60 6.65 15.93
N ALA A 25 9.32 6.38 16.23
CA ALA A 25 8.38 7.42 16.60
C ALA A 25 8.74 8.06 17.96
N PRO A 26 8.65 9.39 18.11
CA PRO A 26 8.86 10.07 19.39
C PRO A 26 7.97 9.55 20.51
N ALA A 27 6.78 9.02 20.20
CA ALA A 27 5.89 8.39 21.17
C ALA A 27 6.54 7.23 21.94
N LEU A 28 7.51 6.53 21.32
CA LEU A 28 8.28 5.48 21.98
C LEU A 28 9.29 6.01 23.00
N SER A 29 9.68 7.29 22.90
CA SER A 29 10.52 7.93 23.93
C SER A 29 9.80 8.03 25.28
N HIS A 30 8.47 8.15 25.28
CA HIS A 30 7.66 8.13 26.50
C HIS A 30 7.49 6.74 27.09
N LEU A 31 7.62 5.69 26.27
CA LEU A 31 7.74 4.31 26.75
C LEU A 31 9.16 3.97 27.23
N GLY A 32 10.10 4.92 27.07
CA GLY A 32 11.50 4.77 27.37
C GLY A 32 11.71 4.14 28.74
N ALA A 33 12.44 3.03 28.75
CA ALA A 33 13.00 2.50 29.97
C ALA A 33 13.80 3.64 30.64
N SER A 34 13.57 3.89 31.93
CA SER A 34 14.32 4.88 32.71
C SER A 34 15.78 4.46 32.94
N GLY A 35 16.37 3.67 32.05
CA GLY A 35 17.67 3.06 32.16
C GLY A 35 18.43 3.07 30.83
N ASP A 36 19.75 3.07 30.94
CA ASP A 36 20.67 3.02 29.81
C ASP A 36 20.41 1.76 28.94
N PRO A 37 20.07 1.91 27.64
CA PRO A 37 19.83 0.80 26.73
C PRO A 37 20.99 -0.20 26.70
N LYS A 38 22.24 0.27 26.88
CA LYS A 38 23.41 -0.62 26.93
C LYS A 38 23.38 -1.53 28.15
N THR A 39 22.92 -1.04 29.29
CA THR A 39 22.81 -1.83 30.51
C THR A 39 21.74 -2.91 30.39
N ALA A 40 20.58 -2.60 29.81
CA ALA A 40 19.57 -3.59 29.51
C ALA A 40 20.04 -4.60 28.46
N TRP A 41 20.76 -4.15 27.43
CA TRP A 41 21.35 -5.04 26.43
C TRP A 41 22.37 -6.02 27.03
N ARG A 42 23.20 -5.58 27.98
CA ARG A 42 24.11 -6.49 28.72
C ARG A 42 23.37 -7.59 29.47
N ARG A 43 22.12 -7.40 29.85
CA ARG A 43 21.27 -8.43 30.49
C ARG A 43 20.66 -9.37 29.46
N VAL A 44 20.37 -8.87 28.26
CA VAL A 44 19.89 -9.65 27.12
C VAL A 44 21.00 -10.52 26.54
N CYS A 45 22.25 -10.03 26.50
CA CYS A 45 23.37 -10.72 25.88
C CYS A 45 23.56 -12.15 26.38
N PRO A 46 23.54 -12.48 27.69
CA PRO A 46 23.62 -13.86 28.16
C PRO A 46 22.50 -14.74 27.63
N LEU A 47 21.26 -14.21 27.54
CA LEU A 47 20.13 -14.95 27.00
C LEU A 47 20.32 -15.20 25.50
N LEU A 48 20.81 -14.22 24.74
CA LEU A 48 21.14 -14.40 23.32
C LEU A 48 22.37 -15.28 23.10
N ALA A 49 23.34 -15.27 24.02
CA ALA A 49 24.52 -16.13 23.97
C ALA A 49 24.12 -17.61 24.04
N THR A 50 23.09 -17.96 24.83
CA THR A 50 22.54 -19.33 24.79
C THR A 50 21.98 -19.72 23.43
N LEU A 51 21.49 -18.74 22.63
CA LEU A 51 21.09 -18.98 21.24
C LEU A 51 22.32 -19.09 20.31
N SER A 52 23.39 -18.35 20.61
CA SER A 52 24.64 -18.30 19.84
C SER A 52 25.49 -19.56 19.98
N ASP A 53 25.66 -20.09 21.19
CA ASP A 53 26.35 -21.37 21.44
C ASP A 53 25.73 -22.53 20.65
N TRP A 54 24.45 -22.38 20.28
CA TRP A 54 23.72 -23.29 19.41
C TRP A 54 23.86 -22.95 17.92
N ALA A 55 24.01 -21.67 17.57
CA ALA A 55 24.27 -21.23 16.20
C ALA A 55 25.60 -21.77 15.65
N ASP A 56 26.58 -22.04 16.52
CA ASP A 56 27.86 -22.68 16.16
C ASP A 56 27.72 -24.13 15.66
N ARG A 57 26.53 -24.75 15.80
CA ARG A 57 26.23 -26.10 15.28
C ARG A 57 24.94 -26.14 14.44
N PRO A 58 24.81 -25.32 13.38
CA PRO A 58 23.51 -25.09 12.73
C PRO A 58 23.03 -26.31 11.92
N TRP A 59 23.95 -27.19 11.53
CA TRP A 59 23.69 -28.27 10.55
C TRP A 59 23.15 -29.58 11.15
N GLY A 60 23.07 -29.69 12.48
CA GLY A 60 22.75 -30.98 13.14
C GLY A 60 21.55 -30.95 14.08
N GLN A 61 20.85 -29.82 14.20
CA GLN A 61 19.80 -29.67 15.21
C GLN A 61 18.40 -29.84 14.64
N GLU A 62 17.61 -30.65 15.34
CA GLU A 62 16.20 -30.86 15.06
C GLU A 62 15.38 -29.61 15.44
N ALA A 63 14.35 -29.31 14.64
CA ALA A 63 13.47 -28.16 14.86
C ALA A 63 12.86 -28.11 16.27
N ALA A 64 12.57 -29.28 16.87
CA ALA A 64 12.04 -29.40 18.23
C ALA A 64 12.97 -28.79 19.30
N GLY A 65 14.29 -28.94 19.14
CA GLY A 65 15.25 -28.34 20.07
C GLY A 65 15.24 -26.81 20.01
N VAL A 66 15.12 -26.26 18.79
CA VAL A 66 15.03 -24.80 18.59
C VAL A 66 13.71 -24.24 19.12
N GLU A 67 12.61 -24.98 18.99
CA GLU A 67 11.31 -24.59 19.56
C GLU A 67 11.31 -24.58 21.09
N ALA A 68 11.87 -25.63 21.72
CA ALA A 68 11.99 -25.68 23.18
C ALA A 68 12.83 -24.51 23.72
N MET A 69 13.91 -24.16 23.03
CA MET A 69 14.76 -23.01 23.37
C MET A 69 14.02 -21.68 23.18
N THR A 70 13.34 -21.49 22.05
CA THR A 70 12.54 -20.28 21.79
C THR A 70 11.47 -20.12 22.86
N GLY A 71 10.84 -21.22 23.29
CA GLY A 71 9.90 -21.25 24.41
C GLY A 71 10.53 -20.90 25.75
N GLY A 72 11.72 -21.43 26.05
CA GLY A 72 12.49 -21.08 27.25
C GLY A 72 12.87 -19.61 27.29
N LEU A 73 13.29 -19.02 26.17
CA LEU A 73 13.55 -17.59 26.05
C LEU A 73 12.28 -16.77 26.24
N ALA A 74 11.16 -17.19 25.63
CA ALA A 74 9.87 -16.52 25.81
C ALA A 74 9.47 -16.49 27.29
N GLN A 75 9.59 -17.62 27.99
CA GLN A 75 9.33 -17.72 29.43
C GLN A 75 10.24 -16.82 30.26
N ALA A 76 11.53 -16.73 29.92
CA ALA A 76 12.48 -15.83 30.57
C ALA A 76 12.14 -14.33 30.34
N LEU A 77 11.43 -14.01 29.26
CA LEU A 77 10.98 -12.65 28.93
C LEU A 77 9.60 -12.31 29.52
N VAL A 78 8.84 -13.28 30.07
CA VAL A 78 7.52 -13.02 30.67
C VAL A 78 7.67 -12.06 31.86
N PRO A 79 6.91 -10.94 31.89
CA PRO A 79 7.09 -9.85 32.85
C PRO A 79 6.45 -10.14 34.22
N GLU A 80 6.84 -11.21 34.90
CA GLU A 80 6.47 -11.42 36.31
C GLU A 80 7.26 -10.50 37.26
N GLU A 81 8.42 -10.02 36.81
CA GLU A 81 9.31 -9.11 37.55
C GLU A 81 9.50 -7.80 36.78
N THR A 82 9.54 -6.67 37.49
CA THR A 82 9.74 -5.31 36.92
C THR A 82 10.98 -5.24 36.02
N GLU A 83 12.02 -6.01 36.34
CA GLU A 83 13.24 -6.08 35.54
C GLU A 83 13.05 -6.74 34.17
N ARG A 84 12.24 -7.81 34.07
CA ARG A 84 12.00 -8.52 32.79
C ARG A 84 11.19 -7.67 31.82
N HIS A 85 10.26 -6.88 32.34
CA HIS A 85 9.53 -5.89 31.55
C HIS A 85 10.45 -4.85 30.91
N SER A 86 11.48 -4.41 31.62
CA SER A 86 12.47 -3.46 31.07
C SER A 86 13.28 -4.07 29.93
N THR A 87 13.64 -5.35 30.05
CA THR A 87 14.35 -6.11 29.02
C THR A 87 13.51 -6.25 27.75
N LEU A 88 12.25 -6.67 27.89
CA LEU A 88 11.31 -6.81 26.78
C LEU A 88 11.09 -5.48 26.05
N ARG A 89 10.92 -4.38 26.81
CA ARG A 89 10.81 -3.03 26.24
C ARG A 89 12.06 -2.66 25.44
N VAL A 90 13.25 -2.90 25.98
CA VAL A 90 14.50 -2.57 25.27
C VAL A 90 14.63 -3.36 23.97
N LEU A 91 14.33 -4.67 23.98
CA LEU A 91 14.31 -5.48 22.75
C LEU A 91 13.36 -4.90 21.69
N LEU A 92 12.22 -4.38 22.12
CA LEU A 92 11.21 -3.79 21.24
C LEU A 92 11.50 -2.33 20.87
N THR A 93 12.25 -1.56 21.64
CA THR A 93 12.59 -0.16 21.30
C THR A 93 13.90 -0.03 20.55
N THR A 94 14.83 -0.99 20.73
CA THR A 94 16.12 -1.04 20.02
C THR A 94 16.35 -2.39 19.34
N PRO A 95 15.41 -2.86 18.49
CA PRO A 95 15.49 -4.19 17.88
C PRO A 95 16.67 -4.35 16.92
N HIS A 96 17.18 -3.25 16.35
CA HIS A 96 18.30 -3.29 15.42
C HIS A 96 19.59 -3.84 16.07
N PHE A 97 19.73 -3.77 17.40
CA PHE A 97 20.86 -4.36 18.12
C PHE A 97 20.87 -5.90 18.04
N LEU A 98 19.74 -6.56 17.75
CA LEU A 98 19.70 -8.00 17.48
C LEU A 98 20.56 -8.39 16.27
N VAL A 99 20.77 -7.44 15.36
CA VAL A 99 21.40 -7.67 14.06
C VAL A 99 22.77 -6.99 14.00
N THR A 100 22.87 -5.78 14.53
CA THR A 100 24.09 -4.95 14.49
C THR A 100 24.98 -5.12 15.73
N GLY A 101 24.51 -5.80 16.78
CA GLY A 101 25.11 -5.73 18.11
C GLY A 101 24.79 -4.41 18.81
N SER A 102 24.87 -4.34 20.13
CA SER A 102 25.00 -3.02 20.79
C SER A 102 26.32 -2.41 20.34
N ASP A 103 26.43 -1.09 20.22
CA ASP A 103 27.63 -0.31 19.82
C ASP A 103 28.94 -0.55 20.62
N SER A 104 29.20 -1.76 21.16
CA SER A 104 30.54 -2.18 21.51
C SER A 104 31.41 -2.10 20.27
N GLU A 105 32.61 -1.57 20.44
CA GLU A 105 33.66 -1.42 19.41
C GLU A 105 34.03 -2.74 18.69
N GLN A 106 33.44 -3.87 19.10
CA GLN A 106 33.57 -5.15 18.44
C GLN A 106 32.29 -5.47 17.66
N PRO A 107 32.41 -5.76 16.35
CA PRO A 107 31.27 -6.21 15.56
C PRO A 107 30.65 -7.46 16.18
N PRO A 108 29.33 -7.64 16.07
CA PRO A 108 28.67 -8.85 16.54
C PRO A 108 29.36 -10.07 15.92
N GLN A 109 29.81 -10.97 16.77
CA GLN A 109 30.49 -12.19 16.34
C GLN A 109 29.51 -13.07 15.56
N GLY A 110 30.03 -13.75 14.54
CA GLY A 110 29.26 -14.66 13.69
C GLY A 110 28.98 -14.13 12.29
N SER A 111 28.63 -15.06 11.40
CA SER A 111 28.24 -14.71 10.04
C SER A 111 26.95 -13.87 10.04
N PRO A 112 26.68 -13.03 9.03
CA PRO A 112 25.42 -12.29 8.95
C PRO A 112 24.19 -13.22 8.98
N ALA A 113 24.37 -14.40 8.42
CA ALA A 113 23.41 -15.48 8.44
C ALA A 113 23.05 -15.90 9.89
N GLU A 114 24.08 -16.13 10.73
CA GLU A 114 23.91 -16.51 12.15
C GLU A 114 23.21 -15.42 12.94
N ARG A 115 23.66 -14.16 12.75
CA ARG A 115 23.04 -13.00 13.38
C ARG A 115 21.55 -12.89 13.03
N TRP A 116 21.20 -13.10 11.76
CA TRP A 116 19.81 -13.11 11.33
C TRP A 116 19.01 -14.26 11.94
N ALA A 117 19.54 -15.49 11.99
CA ALA A 117 18.84 -16.62 12.59
C ALA A 117 18.60 -16.44 14.11
N ILE A 118 19.58 -15.87 14.83
CA ILE A 118 19.42 -15.46 16.23
C ILE A 118 18.30 -14.42 16.34
N ALA A 119 18.27 -13.42 15.45
CA ALA A 119 17.20 -12.42 15.43
C ALA A 119 15.82 -13.05 15.18
N CYS A 120 15.70 -14.05 14.29
CA CYS A 120 14.44 -14.77 14.05
C CYS A 120 13.91 -15.44 15.33
N ARG A 121 14.79 -16.16 16.04
CA ARG A 121 14.43 -16.86 17.29
C ARG A 121 14.07 -15.88 18.40
N ALA A 122 14.84 -14.80 18.54
CA ALA A 122 14.55 -13.73 19.48
C ALA A 122 13.21 -13.05 19.18
N ALA A 123 12.89 -12.78 17.91
CA ALA A 123 11.64 -12.15 17.52
C ALA A 123 10.42 -13.05 17.82
N GLU A 124 10.52 -14.37 17.59
CA GLU A 124 9.48 -15.34 17.95
C GLU A 124 9.30 -15.48 19.48
N ALA A 125 10.40 -15.45 20.24
CA ALA A 125 10.34 -15.48 21.70
C ALA A 125 9.69 -14.20 22.27
N VAL A 126 10.06 -13.03 21.74
CA VAL A 126 9.46 -11.73 22.10
C VAL A 126 7.97 -11.72 21.77
N TRP A 127 7.58 -12.19 20.59
CA TRP A 127 6.17 -12.32 20.22
C TRP A 127 5.40 -13.20 21.22
N SER A 128 5.90 -14.41 21.48
CA SER A 128 5.27 -15.36 22.39
C SER A 128 5.15 -14.81 23.82
N ALA A 129 6.17 -14.09 24.31
CA ALA A 129 6.16 -13.45 25.62
C ALA A 129 5.10 -12.33 25.72
N VAL A 130 4.94 -11.53 24.67
CA VAL A 130 3.94 -10.45 24.62
C VAL A 130 2.52 -11.01 24.46
N GLU A 131 2.33 -12.03 23.63
CA GLU A 131 1.04 -12.67 23.37
C GLU A 131 0.51 -13.42 24.60
N SER A 132 1.39 -14.12 25.32
CA SER A 132 1.03 -14.85 26.54
C SER A 132 0.87 -13.96 27.77
N ALA A 133 1.27 -12.69 27.71
CA ALA A 133 1.16 -11.78 28.84
C ALA A 133 -0.31 -11.40 29.11
N ASP A 134 -0.73 -11.58 30.36
CA ASP A 134 -2.07 -11.17 30.79
C ASP A 134 -2.15 -9.66 31.11
N GLN A 135 -1.02 -9.05 31.43
CA GLN A 135 -0.93 -7.64 31.78
C GLN A 135 -1.27 -6.73 30.59
N ALA A 136 -2.26 -5.85 30.77
CA ALA A 136 -2.71 -4.91 29.76
C ALA A 136 -1.58 -3.98 29.26
N GLU A 137 -0.60 -3.65 30.10
CA GLU A 137 0.54 -2.82 29.72
C GLU A 137 1.45 -3.53 28.71
N THR A 138 1.71 -4.82 28.90
CA THR A 138 2.51 -5.63 27.96
C THR A 138 1.78 -5.81 26.64
N ARG A 139 0.45 -6.02 26.66
CA ARG A 139 -0.37 -6.10 25.44
C ARG A 139 -0.33 -4.82 24.60
N ARG A 140 -0.02 -3.65 25.18
CA ARG A 140 0.20 -2.42 24.40
C ARG A 140 1.42 -2.51 23.49
N LEU A 141 2.37 -3.39 23.79
CA LEU A 141 3.59 -3.61 23.00
C LEU A 141 3.38 -4.58 21.83
N LEU A 142 2.20 -5.20 21.70
CA LEU A 142 1.87 -6.17 20.65
C LEU A 142 2.17 -5.66 19.23
N PRO A 143 1.87 -4.39 18.85
CA PRO A 143 2.23 -3.89 17.52
C PRO A 143 3.74 -3.87 17.25
N LEU A 144 4.55 -3.55 18.26
CA LEU A 144 6.02 -3.52 18.11
C LEU A 144 6.57 -4.94 17.93
N ALA A 145 6.03 -5.91 18.68
CA ALA A 145 6.39 -7.33 18.56
C ALA A 145 5.98 -7.91 17.19
N ALA A 146 4.74 -7.64 16.74
CA ALA A 146 4.25 -8.04 15.42
C ALA A 146 5.16 -7.51 14.30
N ARG A 147 5.49 -6.21 14.37
CA ARG A 147 6.37 -5.56 13.40
C ARG A 147 7.77 -6.17 13.39
N LEU A 148 8.40 -6.32 14.56
CA LEU A 148 9.73 -6.94 14.70
C LEU A 148 9.74 -8.33 14.06
N ARG A 149 8.78 -9.16 14.44
CA ARG A 149 8.60 -10.53 13.92
C ARG A 149 8.45 -10.53 12.41
N PHE A 150 7.57 -9.69 11.86
CA PHE A 150 7.37 -9.59 10.42
C PHE A 150 8.64 -9.18 9.67
N LEU A 151 9.30 -8.09 10.09
CA LEU A 151 10.48 -7.58 9.38
C LEU A 151 11.62 -8.59 9.36
N VAL A 152 11.91 -9.22 10.50
CA VAL A 152 13.01 -10.17 10.61
C VAL A 152 12.74 -11.44 9.81
N LEU A 153 11.53 -12.02 9.93
CA LEU A 153 11.20 -13.29 9.24
C LEU A 153 10.97 -13.10 7.73
N SER A 154 10.50 -11.93 7.29
CA SER A 154 10.30 -11.63 5.87
C SER A 154 11.57 -11.24 5.13
N GLU A 155 12.66 -10.95 5.85
CA GLU A 155 13.87 -10.37 5.29
C GLU A 155 14.47 -11.16 4.10
N PRO A 156 14.65 -12.50 4.16
CA PRO A 156 15.25 -13.22 3.03
C PRO A 156 14.42 -13.11 1.75
N PHE A 157 13.10 -13.02 1.88
CA PHE A 157 12.17 -12.94 0.74
C PHE A 157 12.24 -11.58 0.03
N ARG A 158 12.75 -10.53 0.70
CA ARG A 158 12.97 -9.20 0.10
C ARG A 158 14.14 -9.18 -0.88
N HIS A 159 15.07 -10.12 -0.72
CA HIS A 159 16.28 -10.27 -1.53
C HIS A 159 16.17 -11.34 -2.62
N ARG A 160 14.96 -11.84 -2.88
CA ARG A 160 14.69 -12.80 -3.95
C ARG A 160 15.22 -12.25 -5.30
N GLN A 161 16.01 -13.06 -6.00
CA GLN A 161 16.71 -12.72 -7.26
C GLN A 161 17.73 -11.56 -7.20
N GLN A 162 18.17 -11.13 -6.02
CA GLN A 162 19.24 -10.13 -5.93
C GLN A 162 20.60 -10.83 -5.83
N ASP A 163 21.43 -10.68 -6.87
CA ASP A 163 22.83 -11.15 -6.88
C ASP A 163 23.67 -10.46 -5.79
N SER A 164 23.27 -9.26 -5.34
CA SER A 164 23.95 -8.51 -4.28
C SER A 164 23.67 -9.01 -2.86
N GLY A 165 22.71 -9.94 -2.68
CA GLY A 165 22.34 -10.51 -1.39
C GLY A 165 23.29 -11.64 -0.93
N ASN A 166 24.60 -11.46 -1.06
CA ASN A 166 25.61 -12.51 -0.85
C ASN A 166 25.50 -13.22 0.50
N TRP A 167 24.88 -12.62 1.53
CA TRP A 167 24.70 -13.30 2.82
C TRP A 167 23.58 -14.34 2.83
N VAL A 168 22.55 -14.17 2.00
CA VAL A 168 21.43 -15.13 1.85
C VAL A 168 21.92 -16.41 1.16
N TRP A 169 22.96 -16.26 0.33
CA TRP A 169 23.51 -17.28 -0.57
C TRP A 169 24.87 -17.85 -0.14
N GLY A 170 25.71 -17.02 0.49
CA GLY A 170 27.16 -17.19 0.55
C GLY A 170 27.68 -17.96 1.76
N ALA A 171 26.82 -18.46 2.64
CA ALA A 171 27.27 -19.10 3.87
C ALA A 171 27.64 -20.60 3.73
N ALA A 172 27.62 -21.22 2.54
CA ALA A 172 27.87 -22.65 2.49
C ALA A 172 28.43 -23.21 1.18
N ASP A 173 29.69 -23.64 1.27
CA ASP A 173 30.32 -24.60 0.37
C ASP A 173 29.65 -26.00 0.41
N ALA A 174 28.67 -26.23 1.29
CA ALA A 174 27.94 -27.49 1.40
C ALA A 174 26.81 -27.61 0.35
N HIS A 175 26.84 -28.70 -0.41
CA HIS A 175 25.93 -29.03 -1.52
C HIS A 175 24.42 -28.96 -1.16
N SER A 176 24.05 -29.14 0.11
CA SER A 176 22.67 -29.08 0.63
C SER A 176 22.17 -27.66 0.95
N ALA A 177 23.06 -26.71 1.24
CA ALA A 177 22.70 -25.32 1.48
C ALA A 177 22.43 -24.53 0.19
N ARG A 178 22.80 -25.09 -0.97
CA ARG A 178 22.61 -24.44 -2.28
C ARG A 178 21.15 -24.31 -2.72
N VAL A 179 20.22 -25.13 -2.18
CA VAL A 179 18.83 -25.14 -2.68
C VAL A 179 17.94 -24.14 -1.93
N HIS A 180 18.11 -24.01 -0.61
CA HIS A 180 17.24 -23.19 0.24
C HIS A 180 17.98 -22.11 1.04
N GLY A 181 19.30 -22.03 0.93
CA GLY A 181 20.12 -20.98 1.53
C GLY A 181 19.92 -20.83 3.04
N VAL A 182 19.93 -19.58 3.50
CA VAL A 182 19.78 -19.22 4.92
C VAL A 182 18.43 -19.61 5.54
N VAL A 183 17.40 -19.75 4.71
CA VAL A 183 16.03 -20.06 5.14
C VAL A 183 15.87 -21.49 5.68
N GLY A 184 16.71 -22.43 5.23
CA GLY A 184 16.61 -23.84 5.62
C GLY A 184 17.01 -24.15 7.07
N TRP A 185 17.57 -23.19 7.81
CA TRP A 185 18.16 -23.44 9.13
C TRP A 185 17.81 -22.42 10.22
N ALA A 186 17.03 -21.38 9.91
CA ALA A 186 16.59 -20.37 10.89
C ALA A 186 16.04 -21.01 12.18
N PHE A 187 15.26 -22.09 12.03
CA PHE A 187 14.66 -22.87 13.12
C PHE A 187 15.13 -24.34 13.14
N GLY A 188 16.40 -24.60 12.80
CA GLY A 188 16.96 -25.95 12.72
C GLY A 188 16.92 -26.53 11.30
N ALA A 189 17.55 -27.69 11.10
CA ALA A 189 17.74 -28.26 9.76
C ALA A 189 16.40 -28.58 9.06
N GLY A 190 16.24 -28.13 7.82
CA GLY A 190 15.03 -28.36 7.02
C GLY A 190 13.82 -27.52 7.44
N SER A 191 14.05 -26.38 8.12
CA SER A 191 12.98 -25.53 8.66
C SER A 191 12.41 -24.51 7.67
N GLU A 192 12.70 -24.62 6.38
CA GLU A 192 12.27 -23.67 5.34
C GLU A 192 10.73 -23.45 5.32
N LYS A 193 9.96 -24.54 5.42
CA LYS A 193 8.50 -24.50 5.44
C LYS A 193 7.97 -23.89 6.73
N LEU A 194 8.65 -24.14 7.85
CA LEU A 194 8.33 -23.57 9.15
C LEU A 194 8.59 -22.05 9.15
N LEU A 195 9.75 -21.60 8.63
CA LEU A 195 10.03 -20.17 8.46
C LEU A 195 8.97 -19.52 7.59
N LEU A 196 8.65 -20.12 6.43
CA LEU A 196 7.64 -19.58 5.52
C LEU A 196 6.27 -19.45 6.21
N ALA A 197 5.82 -20.48 6.93
CA ALA A 197 4.57 -20.45 7.66
C ALA A 197 4.56 -19.36 8.75
N ARG A 198 5.66 -19.21 9.50
CA ARG A 198 5.81 -18.17 10.53
C ARG A 198 5.90 -16.76 9.94
N ALA A 199 6.58 -16.57 8.81
CA ALA A 199 6.66 -15.29 8.11
C ALA A 199 5.28 -14.84 7.60
N ARG A 200 4.48 -15.77 7.07
CA ARG A 200 3.08 -15.52 6.66
C ARG A 200 2.18 -15.19 7.86
N ALA A 201 2.30 -15.93 8.95
CA ALA A 201 1.61 -15.62 10.20
C ALA A 201 1.98 -14.21 10.70
N ALA A 202 3.27 -13.91 10.80
CA ALA A 202 3.77 -12.59 11.22
C ALA A 202 3.29 -11.45 10.31
N ARG A 203 3.20 -11.68 8.99
CA ARG A 203 2.63 -10.70 8.04
C ARG A 203 1.16 -10.41 8.36
N ARG A 204 0.35 -11.45 8.62
CA ARG A 204 -1.06 -11.30 9.00
C ARG A 204 -1.22 -10.60 10.36
N ASP A 205 -0.40 -10.95 11.34
CA ASP A 205 -0.42 -10.31 12.66
C ASP A 205 -0.09 -8.82 12.56
N TRP A 206 0.93 -8.48 11.77
CA TRP A 206 1.30 -7.08 11.54
C TRP A 206 0.24 -6.32 10.74
N GLN A 207 -0.32 -6.94 9.70
CA GLN A 207 -1.44 -6.38 8.95
C GLN A 207 -2.63 -6.08 9.86
N SER A 208 -2.98 -6.99 10.77
CA SER A 208 -4.08 -6.79 11.73
C SER A 208 -3.84 -5.58 12.64
N CYS A 209 -2.61 -5.40 13.12
CA CYS A 209 -2.22 -4.22 13.90
C CYS A 209 -2.35 -2.92 13.07
N LEU A 210 -1.94 -2.96 11.79
CA LEU A 210 -2.04 -1.81 10.88
C LEU A 210 -3.50 -1.49 10.48
N ASP A 211 -4.35 -2.50 10.31
CA ASP A 211 -5.77 -2.31 10.02
C ASP A 211 -6.51 -1.66 11.20
N SER A 212 -6.06 -1.94 12.42
CA SER A 212 -6.61 -1.39 13.66
C SER A 212 -5.76 -0.27 14.28
N TYR A 213 -4.87 0.36 13.49
CA TYR A 213 -3.84 1.28 14.01
C TYR A 213 -4.41 2.44 14.85
N GLN A 214 -5.59 2.95 14.49
CA GLN A 214 -6.26 4.04 15.22
C GLN A 214 -6.74 3.61 16.61
N SER A 215 -6.98 2.31 16.82
CA SER A 215 -7.38 1.74 18.10
C SER A 215 -6.18 1.39 18.99
N HIS A 216 -4.97 1.33 18.43
CA HIS A 216 -3.75 1.05 19.18
C HIS A 216 -3.11 2.33 19.70
N PRO A 217 -2.92 2.51 21.02
CA PRO A 217 -2.33 3.74 21.58
C PRO A 217 -0.96 4.09 20.99
N LEU A 218 -0.13 3.09 20.68
CA LEU A 218 1.20 3.33 20.09
C LEU A 218 1.14 3.72 18.62
N LEU A 219 0.27 3.07 17.83
CA LEU A 219 0.18 3.34 16.40
C LEU A 219 -0.64 4.59 16.08
N SER A 220 -1.64 4.91 16.90
CA SER A 220 -2.47 6.12 16.76
C SER A 220 -1.68 7.41 16.94
N ALA A 221 -0.57 7.36 17.69
CA ALA A 221 0.36 8.48 17.87
C ALA A 221 1.42 8.58 16.78
N ALA A 222 1.53 7.60 15.88
CA ALA A 222 2.52 7.60 14.81
C ALA A 222 2.17 8.67 13.76
N ASP A 223 3.19 9.29 13.17
CA ASP A 223 2.99 10.16 12.02
C ASP A 223 2.35 9.32 10.88
N PRO A 224 1.32 9.83 10.22
CA PRO A 224 0.73 9.17 9.07
C PRO A 224 1.73 8.69 8.00
N ALA A 225 2.80 9.46 7.75
CA ALA A 225 3.84 9.05 6.81
C ALA A 225 4.59 7.78 7.27
N MET A 226 4.71 7.57 8.58
CA MET A 226 5.27 6.32 9.12
C MET A 226 4.33 5.15 8.86
N VAL A 227 3.03 5.30 9.09
CA VAL A 227 2.04 4.24 8.79
C VAL A 227 2.06 3.87 7.30
N GLU A 228 2.18 4.86 6.41
CA GLU A 228 2.32 4.61 4.97
C GLU A 228 3.61 3.85 4.62
N ALA A 229 4.73 4.19 5.27
CA ALA A 229 5.97 3.44 5.10
C ALA A 229 5.84 1.99 5.58
N GLU A 230 5.15 1.74 6.69
CA GLU A 230 4.89 0.38 7.19
C GLU A 230 4.03 -0.44 6.22
N LEU A 231 3.03 0.18 5.60
CA LEU A 231 2.19 -0.47 4.59
C LEU A 231 2.98 -0.81 3.33
N SER A 232 3.92 0.05 2.94
CA SER A 232 4.86 -0.24 1.85
C SER A 232 5.78 -1.42 2.20
N GLU A 233 6.31 -1.47 3.42
CA GLU A 233 7.14 -2.59 3.90
C GLU A 233 6.32 -3.90 4.01
N LEU A 234 5.05 -3.82 4.39
CA LEU A 234 4.13 -4.96 4.44
C LEU A 234 3.83 -5.51 3.03
N ALA A 235 3.59 -4.63 2.06
CA ALA A 235 3.13 -5.01 0.74
C ALA A 235 4.26 -5.31 -0.25
N THR A 236 5.45 -4.71 -0.10
CA THR A 236 6.49 -4.69 -1.15
C THR A 236 7.83 -5.24 -0.66
N ALA A 237 8.61 -5.82 -1.56
CA ALA A 237 9.93 -6.39 -1.23
C ALA A 237 10.99 -5.32 -0.93
N GLN A 238 10.96 -4.19 -1.63
CA GLN A 238 12.01 -3.16 -1.58
C GLN A 238 11.47 -1.76 -1.27
N ASN A 239 10.41 -1.68 -0.45
CA ASN A 239 9.76 -0.42 -0.07
C ASN A 239 9.37 0.45 -1.28
N SER A 240 8.90 -0.20 -2.34
CA SER A 240 8.49 0.45 -3.58
C SER A 240 7.43 -0.38 -4.27
N TYR A 241 6.24 0.21 -4.44
CA TYR A 241 5.09 -0.43 -5.09
C TYR A 241 5.34 -0.79 -6.56
N TRP A 242 6.30 -0.12 -7.20
CA TRP A 242 6.68 -0.39 -8.60
C TRP A 242 7.69 -1.54 -8.73
N ARG A 243 8.34 -1.94 -7.63
CA ARG A 243 9.29 -3.07 -7.62
C ARG A 243 8.61 -4.42 -7.35
N GLY A 244 7.33 -4.39 -7.04
CA GLY A 244 6.50 -5.59 -6.89
C GLY A 244 6.16 -5.92 -5.45
N PRO A 245 5.19 -6.85 -5.29
CA PRO A 245 4.76 -7.29 -3.99
C PRO A 245 5.87 -8.09 -3.30
N LEU A 246 5.83 -8.08 -1.97
CA LEU A 246 6.58 -9.03 -1.17
C LEU A 246 5.96 -10.42 -1.37
N VAL A 247 6.73 -11.33 -1.96
CA VAL A 247 6.30 -12.71 -2.26
C VAL A 247 6.91 -13.67 -1.25
N LEU A 248 6.07 -14.24 -0.39
CA LEU A 248 6.48 -15.25 0.59
C LEU A 248 6.24 -16.64 0.00
N SER A 249 7.25 -17.21 -0.66
CA SER A 249 7.15 -18.49 -1.38
C SER A 249 8.22 -19.49 -0.96
N SER A 250 7.89 -20.79 -1.01
CA SER A 250 8.84 -21.89 -0.79
C SER A 250 9.77 -22.13 -1.98
N ALA A 251 9.54 -21.46 -3.12
CA ALA A 251 10.46 -21.52 -4.23
C ALA A 251 11.85 -21.03 -3.80
N PRO A 252 12.93 -21.67 -4.29
CA PRO A 252 14.31 -21.21 -4.05
C PRO A 252 14.44 -19.69 -4.25
N LEU A 253 15.11 -18.98 -3.35
CA LEU A 253 15.15 -17.50 -3.36
C LEU A 253 15.90 -16.92 -4.59
N ASP A 254 16.66 -17.74 -5.33
CA ASP A 254 17.44 -17.38 -6.52
C ASP A 254 16.54 -17.37 -7.75
N LYS A 255 15.37 -17.99 -7.61
CA LYS A 255 14.35 -18.08 -8.66
C LYS A 255 13.25 -17.06 -8.42
N PRO A 256 12.65 -16.55 -9.51
CA PRO A 256 11.43 -15.77 -9.40
C PRO A 256 10.34 -16.67 -8.83
N ALA A 257 9.49 -16.08 -8.00
CA ALA A 257 8.26 -16.71 -7.55
C ALA A 257 7.10 -15.78 -7.90
N PRO A 258 6.05 -16.27 -8.58
CA PRO A 258 4.84 -15.50 -8.72
C PRO A 258 4.19 -15.30 -7.34
N PRO A 259 3.52 -14.17 -7.07
CA PRO A 259 2.67 -14.03 -5.89
C PRO A 259 1.58 -15.11 -5.92
N ASP A 260 1.29 -15.67 -4.75
CA ASP A 260 0.17 -16.59 -4.57
C ASP A 260 -1.09 -15.85 -4.08
N GLY A 261 -2.18 -16.59 -3.83
CA GLY A 261 -3.44 -16.00 -3.40
C GLY A 261 -3.37 -15.27 -2.04
N GLU A 262 -2.43 -15.62 -1.17
CA GLU A 262 -2.24 -14.94 0.13
C GLU A 262 -1.50 -13.61 -0.08
N ASP A 263 -0.44 -13.61 -0.90
CA ASP A 263 0.28 -12.38 -1.29
C ASP A 263 -0.64 -11.39 -2.04
N GLU A 264 -1.49 -11.92 -2.94
CA GLU A 264 -2.51 -11.14 -3.65
C GLU A 264 -3.59 -10.59 -2.71
N ALA A 265 -4.03 -11.37 -1.72
CA ALA A 265 -5.01 -10.92 -0.73
C ALA A 265 -4.47 -9.74 0.09
N VAL A 266 -3.23 -9.83 0.59
CA VAL A 266 -2.60 -8.73 1.34
C VAL A 266 -2.44 -7.49 0.45
N SER A 267 -1.99 -7.67 -0.79
CA SER A 267 -1.84 -6.54 -1.73
C SER A 267 -3.18 -5.86 -2.02
N ALA A 268 -4.24 -6.64 -2.25
CA ALA A 268 -5.59 -6.12 -2.45
C ALA A 268 -6.10 -5.37 -1.20
N ASP A 269 -5.91 -5.94 -0.01
CA ASP A 269 -6.34 -5.30 1.24
C ASP A 269 -5.58 -4.00 1.48
N VAL A 270 -4.27 -3.94 1.24
CA VAL A 270 -3.48 -2.71 1.35
C VAL A 270 -3.97 -1.65 0.36
N VAL A 271 -4.24 -2.03 -0.88
CA VAL A 271 -4.77 -1.11 -1.90
C VAL A 271 -6.15 -0.57 -1.48
N GLU A 272 -7.08 -1.46 -1.13
CA GLU A 272 -8.48 -1.13 -0.87
C GLU A 272 -8.68 -0.39 0.46
N ARG A 273 -8.01 -0.82 1.53
CA ARG A 273 -8.22 -0.29 2.90
C ARG A 273 -7.29 0.86 3.26
N HIS A 274 -6.16 1.01 2.57
CA HIS A 274 -5.14 2.00 2.97
C HIS A 274 -4.70 2.95 1.88
N LEU A 275 -4.33 2.47 0.69
CA LEU A 275 -3.78 3.33 -0.36
C LEU A 275 -4.85 4.20 -1.01
N LEU A 276 -5.96 3.60 -1.43
CA LEU A 276 -7.05 4.33 -2.10
C LEU A 276 -7.71 5.38 -1.20
N PRO A 277 -8.05 5.11 0.08
CA PRO A 277 -8.57 6.13 1.00
C PRO A 277 -7.61 7.29 1.25
N ARG A 278 -6.30 7.04 1.18
CA ARG A 278 -5.26 8.07 1.32
C ARG A 278 -4.85 8.70 0.01
N PHE A 279 -5.60 8.45 -1.07
CA PHE A 279 -5.39 8.97 -2.41
C PHE A 279 -4.01 8.66 -3.00
N GLN A 280 -3.42 7.52 -2.63
CA GLN A 280 -2.16 7.04 -3.19
C GLN A 280 -2.39 6.26 -4.49
N LEU A 281 -2.97 6.93 -5.49
CA LEU A 281 -3.36 6.30 -6.77
C LEU A 281 -2.18 5.65 -7.49
N LEU A 282 -1.02 6.29 -7.50
CA LEU A 282 0.18 5.77 -8.16
C LEU A 282 0.74 4.53 -7.45
N SER A 283 0.74 4.53 -6.12
CA SER A 283 1.13 3.37 -5.31
C SER A 283 0.18 2.19 -5.54
N ALA A 284 -1.13 2.46 -5.55
CA ALA A 284 -2.16 1.46 -5.85
C ALA A 284 -1.99 0.89 -7.26
N ALA A 285 -1.70 1.75 -8.24
CA ALA A 285 -1.41 1.32 -9.60
C ALA A 285 -0.13 0.50 -9.70
N GLY A 286 0.92 0.84 -8.96
CA GLY A 286 2.15 0.05 -8.91
C GLY A 286 1.91 -1.39 -8.48
N LEU A 287 1.12 -1.59 -7.42
CA LEU A 287 0.74 -2.94 -6.98
C LEU A 287 -0.20 -3.64 -7.95
N ALA A 288 -1.20 -2.96 -8.49
CA ALA A 288 -2.21 -3.54 -9.37
C ALA A 288 -1.69 -3.90 -10.77
N LEU A 289 -0.73 -3.13 -11.27
CA LEU A 289 -0.13 -3.31 -12.61
C LEU A 289 1.13 -4.17 -12.57
N TYR A 290 1.65 -4.47 -11.37
CA TYR A 290 2.67 -5.48 -11.23
C TYR A 290 2.10 -6.84 -11.64
N GLY A 291 2.82 -7.59 -12.47
CA GLY A 291 2.31 -8.89 -12.86
C GLY A 291 3.29 -9.78 -13.61
N HIS A 292 2.83 -11.02 -13.76
CA HIS A 292 3.56 -12.26 -14.01
C HIS A 292 4.08 -12.45 -15.44
N VAL A 293 3.72 -11.55 -16.37
CA VAL A 293 4.13 -11.59 -17.77
C VAL A 293 4.84 -10.27 -18.13
N PRO A 294 6.16 -10.28 -18.37
CA PRO A 294 6.92 -9.08 -18.72
C PRO A 294 6.32 -8.39 -19.96
N GLY A 295 6.08 -7.08 -19.89
CA GLY A 295 5.70 -6.24 -21.03
C GLY A 295 4.20 -6.10 -21.30
N TRP A 296 3.41 -7.16 -21.23
CA TRP A 296 1.97 -7.08 -21.56
C TRP A 296 1.16 -6.27 -20.55
N ASN A 297 1.60 -6.27 -19.29
CA ASN A 297 0.85 -5.66 -18.18
C ASN A 297 0.65 -4.15 -18.30
N TRP A 298 1.53 -3.47 -19.05
CA TRP A 298 1.48 -2.03 -19.23
C TRP A 298 0.76 -1.60 -20.51
N PHE A 299 0.64 -2.50 -21.48
CA PHE A 299 0.09 -2.16 -22.79
C PHE A 299 -1.38 -1.74 -22.70
N LEU A 300 -2.21 -2.54 -22.02
CA LEU A 300 -3.63 -2.26 -21.82
C LEU A 300 -3.87 -0.93 -21.08
N PRO A 301 -3.25 -0.66 -19.91
CA PRO A 301 -3.49 0.59 -19.22
C PRO A 301 -2.98 1.81 -20.00
N LEU A 302 -1.84 1.70 -20.69
CA LEU A 302 -1.37 2.76 -21.57
C LEU A 302 -2.32 3.01 -22.75
N THR A 303 -2.95 1.96 -23.27
CA THR A 303 -3.94 2.07 -24.36
C THR A 303 -5.20 2.77 -23.87
N VAL A 304 -5.69 2.47 -22.66
CA VAL A 304 -6.84 3.17 -22.05
C VAL A 304 -6.54 4.65 -21.86
N VAL A 305 -5.39 4.98 -21.26
CA VAL A 305 -4.96 6.37 -21.05
C VAL A 305 -4.77 7.09 -22.38
N GLY A 306 -4.17 6.42 -23.37
CA GLY A 306 -4.00 6.93 -24.73
C GLY A 306 -5.33 7.23 -25.43
N ALA A 307 -6.33 6.34 -25.30
CA ALA A 307 -7.67 6.57 -25.83
C ALA A 307 -8.36 7.75 -25.14
N ALA A 308 -8.27 7.87 -23.81
CA ALA A 308 -8.82 9.00 -23.06
C ALA A 308 -8.17 10.34 -23.48
N ALA A 309 -6.84 10.37 -23.61
CA ALA A 309 -6.11 11.55 -24.07
C ALA A 309 -6.45 11.89 -25.53
N GLY A 310 -6.59 10.88 -26.40
CA GLY A 310 -7.02 11.06 -27.78
C GLY A 310 -8.43 11.63 -27.88
N ALA A 311 -9.37 11.18 -27.02
CA ALA A 311 -10.72 11.73 -26.96
C ALA A 311 -10.70 13.23 -26.61
N PHE A 312 -9.90 13.62 -25.62
CA PHE A 312 -9.69 15.03 -25.30
C PHE A 312 -9.09 15.82 -26.48
N GLY A 313 -8.06 15.29 -27.15
CA GLY A 313 -7.45 15.94 -28.31
C GLY A 313 -8.40 16.13 -29.50
N LEU A 314 -9.28 15.15 -29.75
CA LEU A 314 -10.33 15.26 -30.77
C LEU A 314 -11.36 16.32 -30.40
N ALA A 315 -11.77 16.40 -29.13
CA ALA A 315 -12.68 17.44 -28.67
C ALA A 315 -12.08 18.85 -28.82
N VAL A 316 -10.79 19.02 -28.50
CA VAL A 316 -10.04 20.29 -28.73
C VAL A 316 -10.03 20.67 -30.21
N SER A 317 -9.99 19.69 -31.10
CA SER A 317 -10.09 19.89 -32.54
C SER A 317 -11.52 20.16 -33.05
N GLY A 318 -12.51 20.26 -32.15
CA GLY A 318 -13.92 20.43 -32.50
C GLY A 318 -14.61 19.16 -33.02
N LEU A 319 -13.93 18.01 -32.99
CA LEU A 319 -14.44 16.73 -33.47
C LEU A 319 -15.14 15.97 -32.33
N PHE A 320 -16.26 16.52 -31.84
CA PHE A 320 -16.94 16.01 -30.63
C PHE A 320 -17.50 14.59 -30.78
N THR A 321 -18.08 14.23 -31.94
CA THR A 321 -18.63 12.89 -32.18
C THR A 321 -17.56 11.78 -32.13
N PRO A 322 -16.44 11.86 -32.89
CA PRO A 322 -15.39 10.85 -32.76
C PRO A 322 -14.69 10.92 -31.40
N ALA A 323 -14.63 12.09 -30.75
CA ALA A 323 -14.14 12.22 -29.38
C ALA A 323 -14.99 11.39 -28.39
N ALA A 324 -16.32 11.49 -28.49
CA ALA A 324 -17.24 10.70 -27.67
C ALA A 324 -17.09 9.19 -27.93
N GLY A 325 -16.93 8.78 -29.21
CA GLY A 325 -16.69 7.39 -29.58
C GLY A 325 -15.38 6.84 -28.98
N LEU A 326 -14.30 7.61 -29.04
CA LEU A 326 -13.01 7.21 -28.46
C LEU A 326 -13.04 7.20 -26.92
N GLY A 327 -13.78 8.13 -26.30
CA GLY A 327 -14.03 8.13 -24.86
C GLY A 327 -14.80 6.89 -24.40
N ALA A 328 -15.82 6.46 -25.15
CA ALA A 328 -16.54 5.22 -24.88
C ALA A 328 -15.63 3.99 -25.03
N ALA A 329 -14.78 3.96 -26.07
CA ALA A 329 -13.79 2.91 -26.26
C ALA A 329 -12.80 2.82 -25.07
N ALA A 330 -12.38 3.95 -24.51
CA ALA A 330 -11.51 3.96 -23.32
C ALA A 330 -12.17 3.25 -22.12
N TYR A 331 -13.45 3.52 -21.84
CA TYR A 331 -14.18 2.83 -20.77
C TYR A 331 -14.38 1.34 -21.06
N LEU A 332 -14.70 0.97 -22.29
CA LEU A 332 -14.81 -0.44 -22.68
C LEU A 332 -13.49 -1.18 -22.45
N LEU A 333 -12.35 -0.58 -22.84
CA LEU A 333 -11.03 -1.15 -22.60
C LEU A 333 -10.72 -1.28 -21.10
N ALA A 334 -11.05 -0.29 -20.28
CA ALA A 334 -10.86 -0.37 -18.83
C ALA A 334 -11.70 -1.48 -18.16
N ILE A 335 -12.94 -1.66 -18.63
CA ILE A 335 -13.83 -2.74 -18.19
C ILE A 335 -13.28 -4.10 -18.62
N LEU A 336 -12.82 -4.23 -19.87
CA LEU A 336 -12.21 -5.45 -20.38
C LEU A 336 -10.91 -5.82 -19.65
N ASP A 337 -10.06 -4.83 -19.36
CA ASP A 337 -8.84 -5.00 -18.56
C ASP A 337 -9.18 -5.56 -17.18
N THR A 338 -10.16 -4.96 -16.50
CA THR A 338 -10.66 -5.43 -15.20
C THR A 338 -11.27 -6.83 -15.27
N ALA A 339 -12.08 -7.12 -16.29
CA ALA A 339 -12.77 -8.40 -16.44
C ALA A 339 -11.81 -9.55 -16.78
N ALA A 340 -10.80 -9.29 -17.61
CA ALA A 340 -9.85 -10.29 -18.08
C ALA A 340 -8.71 -10.56 -17.09
N LEU A 341 -8.20 -9.50 -16.43
CA LEU A 341 -7.00 -9.58 -15.59
C LEU A 341 -7.30 -9.48 -14.08
N GLY A 342 -8.58 -9.44 -13.72
CA GLY A 342 -9.05 -9.57 -12.34
C GLY A 342 -9.22 -8.24 -11.60
N ARG A 343 -9.78 -8.34 -10.38
CA ARG A 343 -10.27 -7.19 -9.60
C ARG A 343 -9.20 -6.16 -9.28
N GLN A 344 -7.97 -6.56 -8.97
CA GLN A 344 -6.91 -5.62 -8.58
C GLN A 344 -6.63 -4.59 -9.70
N ARG A 345 -6.78 -5.00 -10.96
CA ARG A 345 -6.61 -4.14 -12.15
C ARG A 345 -7.64 -3.01 -12.25
N SER A 346 -8.74 -3.09 -11.50
CA SER A 346 -9.71 -2.00 -11.43
C SER A 346 -9.24 -0.80 -10.61
N ALA A 347 -8.26 -0.98 -9.71
CA ALA A 347 -7.87 0.06 -8.76
C ALA A 347 -7.33 1.35 -9.45
N PRO A 348 -6.45 1.28 -10.47
CA PRO A 348 -6.02 2.46 -11.22
C PRO A 348 -7.16 3.22 -11.89
N TRP A 349 -8.23 2.52 -12.29
CA TRP A 349 -9.33 3.08 -13.06
C TRP A 349 -10.35 3.84 -12.21
N ALA A 350 -10.33 3.65 -10.89
CA ALA A 350 -11.23 4.31 -9.94
C ALA A 350 -12.68 4.37 -10.44
N LEU A 351 -13.20 3.26 -11.00
CA LEU A 351 -14.45 3.20 -11.77
C LEU A 351 -15.71 3.68 -11.02
N ARG A 352 -15.62 3.86 -9.71
CA ARG A 352 -16.65 4.50 -8.90
C ARG A 352 -16.80 6.00 -9.20
N ILE A 353 -15.71 6.70 -9.54
CA ILE A 353 -15.74 8.11 -9.97
C ILE A 353 -16.63 8.30 -11.21
N PRO A 354 -16.41 7.63 -12.36
CA PRO A 354 -17.25 7.83 -13.53
C PRO A 354 -18.70 7.41 -13.31
N ALA A 355 -18.95 6.37 -12.49
CA ALA A 355 -20.31 5.99 -12.11
C ALA A 355 -21.01 7.11 -11.31
N ALA A 356 -20.31 7.73 -10.35
CA ALA A 356 -20.82 8.87 -9.60
C ALA A 356 -21.02 10.11 -10.48
N CYS A 357 -20.10 10.39 -11.40
CA CYS A 357 -20.25 11.47 -12.37
C CYS A 357 -21.46 11.27 -13.30
N ALA A 358 -21.79 10.03 -13.65
CA ALA A 358 -22.97 9.71 -14.45
C ALA A 358 -24.28 10.11 -13.75
N VAL A 359 -24.33 10.05 -12.41
CA VAL A 359 -25.49 10.56 -11.63
C VAL A 359 -25.66 12.07 -11.85
N GLY A 360 -24.56 12.83 -11.82
CA GLY A 360 -24.58 14.27 -12.11
C GLY A 360 -25.09 14.57 -13.52
N LEU A 361 -24.66 13.77 -14.51
CA LEU A 361 -25.13 13.87 -15.88
C LEU A 361 -26.63 13.57 -16.00
N VAL A 362 -27.13 12.51 -15.33
CA VAL A 362 -28.56 12.18 -15.33
C VAL A 362 -29.38 13.33 -14.77
N VAL A 363 -28.94 13.97 -13.69
CA VAL A 363 -29.60 15.15 -13.13
C VAL A 363 -29.61 16.30 -14.13
N LEU A 364 -28.51 16.56 -14.85
CA LEU A 364 -28.49 17.59 -15.90
C LEU A 364 -29.49 17.25 -17.01
N VAL A 365 -29.46 16.04 -17.55
CA VAL A 365 -30.34 15.65 -18.66
C VAL A 365 -31.82 15.65 -18.24
N ALA A 366 -32.13 15.24 -17.01
CA ALA A 366 -33.51 15.13 -16.52
C ALA A 366 -34.17 16.50 -16.24
N PHE A 367 -33.40 17.56 -15.97
CA PHE A 367 -33.93 18.89 -15.70
C PHE A 367 -33.46 19.92 -16.74
N PRO A 368 -33.84 19.78 -18.02
CA PRO A 368 -33.26 20.52 -19.14
C PRO A 368 -33.48 22.03 -19.03
N ASP A 369 -34.66 22.46 -18.57
CA ASP A 369 -35.12 23.82 -18.83
C ASP A 369 -34.27 24.91 -18.18
N TRP A 370 -33.71 24.72 -16.99
CA TRP A 370 -33.06 25.81 -16.26
C TRP A 370 -31.59 25.98 -16.66
N TRP A 371 -30.82 24.89 -16.81
CA TRP A 371 -29.40 24.99 -17.15
C TRP A 371 -29.17 25.14 -18.66
N GLN A 372 -30.05 24.57 -19.50
CA GLN A 372 -29.99 24.80 -20.94
C GLN A 372 -30.36 26.24 -21.27
N ARG A 373 -31.37 26.84 -20.61
CA ARG A 373 -31.66 28.27 -20.76
C ARG A 373 -30.47 29.13 -20.30
N ALA A 374 -29.83 28.81 -19.18
CA ALA A 374 -28.67 29.55 -18.69
C ALA A 374 -27.43 29.51 -19.61
N ARG A 375 -27.41 28.66 -20.66
CA ARG A 375 -26.23 28.47 -21.53
C ARG A 375 -26.47 28.51 -23.03
N LEU A 376 -27.67 28.12 -23.47
CA LEU A 376 -28.09 28.19 -24.86
C LEU A 376 -28.83 29.51 -25.15
N ASP A 377 -29.24 30.26 -24.13
CA ASP A 377 -29.78 31.60 -24.29
C ASP A 377 -28.65 32.64 -24.25
N PRO A 378 -28.37 33.35 -25.36
CA PRO A 378 -27.37 34.41 -25.39
C PRO A 378 -27.71 35.60 -24.47
N ALA A 379 -28.95 35.71 -23.97
CA ALA A 379 -29.34 36.73 -23.00
C ALA A 379 -28.78 36.49 -21.59
N PHE A 380 -28.29 35.28 -21.28
CA PHE A 380 -27.67 34.96 -20.00
C PHE A 380 -26.14 34.97 -20.13
N PRO A 381 -25.40 35.75 -19.31
CA PRO A 381 -23.95 35.76 -19.36
C PRO A 381 -23.41 34.39 -18.98
N SER A 382 -22.56 33.83 -19.85
CA SER A 382 -21.83 32.61 -19.55
C SER A 382 -20.99 32.84 -18.29
N ALA A 383 -21.19 31.99 -17.28
CA ALA A 383 -20.45 32.01 -16.01
C ALA A 383 -19.42 30.88 -15.98
N PRO A 384 -18.32 30.92 -16.78
CA PRO A 384 -17.31 29.86 -16.80
C PRO A 384 -16.68 29.64 -15.41
N TRP A 385 -16.68 30.68 -14.57
CA TRP A 385 -16.25 30.61 -13.18
C TRP A 385 -17.07 29.63 -12.33
N ALA A 386 -18.32 29.31 -12.72
CA ALA A 386 -19.14 28.35 -11.97
C ALA A 386 -18.53 26.93 -12.00
N ALA A 387 -17.97 26.52 -13.14
CA ALA A 387 -17.28 25.24 -13.24
C ALA A 387 -16.01 25.21 -12.36
N VAL A 388 -15.28 26.33 -12.32
CA VAL A 388 -14.10 26.49 -11.45
C VAL A 388 -14.51 26.43 -9.98
N LEU A 389 -15.59 27.10 -9.61
CA LEU A 389 -16.11 27.05 -8.24
C LEU A 389 -16.53 25.64 -7.84
N LEU A 390 -17.27 24.94 -8.69
CA LEU A 390 -17.68 23.54 -8.45
C LEU A 390 -16.46 22.62 -8.28
N ALA A 391 -15.45 22.75 -9.14
CA ALA A 391 -14.20 22.00 -9.01
C ALA A 391 -13.44 22.36 -7.72
N ALA A 392 -13.41 23.64 -7.34
CA ALA A 392 -12.76 24.09 -6.12
C ALA A 392 -13.44 23.52 -4.86
N VAL A 393 -14.77 23.51 -4.81
CA VAL A 393 -15.50 22.94 -3.67
C VAL A 393 -15.32 21.41 -3.62
N ALA A 394 -15.35 20.72 -4.77
CA ALA A 394 -15.05 19.29 -4.85
C ALA A 394 -13.64 18.98 -4.33
N TRP A 395 -12.64 19.78 -4.74
CA TRP A 395 -11.27 19.65 -4.25
C TRP A 395 -11.17 19.88 -2.74
N CYS A 396 -11.79 20.94 -2.21
CA CYS A 396 -11.80 21.21 -0.77
C CYS A 396 -12.39 20.04 0.03
N TYR A 397 -13.47 19.43 -0.46
CA TYR A 397 -14.06 18.24 0.16
C TYR A 397 -13.06 17.08 0.18
N LEU A 398 -12.39 16.80 -0.94
CA LEU A 398 -11.37 15.75 -1.03
C LEU A 398 -10.17 16.03 -0.11
N VAL A 399 -9.76 17.29 0.08
CA VAL A 399 -8.72 17.64 1.06
C VAL A 399 -9.14 17.24 2.46
N VAL A 400 -10.38 17.51 2.86
CA VAL A 400 -10.92 17.10 4.17
C VAL A 400 -10.95 15.58 4.31
N GLU A 401 -11.39 14.86 3.27
CA GLU A 401 -11.39 13.40 3.23
C GLU A 401 -9.98 12.83 3.41
N ALA A 402 -8.99 13.34 2.67
CA ALA A 402 -7.59 12.92 2.79
C ALA A 402 -7.04 13.17 4.21
N ARG A 403 -7.39 14.30 4.83
CA ARG A 403 -6.99 14.62 6.21
C ARG A 403 -7.63 13.67 7.23
N ASN A 404 -8.90 13.30 7.04
CA ASN A 404 -9.60 12.34 7.89
C ASN A 404 -9.01 10.92 7.77
N HIS A 405 -8.43 10.56 6.62
CA HIS A 405 -7.65 9.33 6.44
C HIS A 405 -6.18 9.44 6.89
N GLY A 406 -5.85 10.52 7.58
CA GLY A 406 -4.55 10.75 8.18
C GLY A 406 -3.52 11.37 7.25
N VAL A 407 -3.78 11.69 5.99
CA VAL A 407 -2.71 12.21 5.11
C VAL A 407 -2.15 13.55 5.64
N SER A 408 -0.82 13.74 5.65
CA SER A 408 -0.19 14.99 6.11
C SER A 408 -0.64 16.21 5.29
N GLY A 409 -0.61 17.42 5.86
CA GLY A 409 -1.29 18.60 5.28
C GLY A 409 -0.90 18.91 3.83
N GLY A 410 0.39 19.04 3.54
CA GLY A 410 0.88 19.31 2.18
C GLY A 410 0.60 18.16 1.21
N GLN A 411 0.75 16.91 1.66
CA GLN A 411 0.43 15.74 0.84
C GLN A 411 -1.07 15.60 0.58
N ALA A 412 -1.92 15.97 1.53
CA ALA A 412 -3.37 15.95 1.37
C ALA A 412 -3.81 16.90 0.25
N LEU A 413 -3.26 18.11 0.21
CA LEU A 413 -3.51 19.07 -0.89
C LEU A 413 -3.08 18.48 -2.24
N ALA A 414 -1.85 17.97 -2.33
CA ALA A 414 -1.29 17.45 -3.58
C ALA A 414 -2.05 16.21 -4.09
N ARG A 415 -2.38 15.27 -3.19
CA ARG A 415 -3.10 14.04 -3.55
C ARG A 415 -4.57 14.32 -3.87
N ALA A 416 -5.23 15.18 -3.10
CA ALA A 416 -6.59 15.62 -3.41
C ALA A 416 -6.66 16.33 -4.77
N LEU A 417 -5.65 17.14 -5.12
CA LEU A 417 -5.55 17.74 -6.45
C LEU A 417 -5.42 16.66 -7.54
N GLY A 418 -4.58 15.65 -7.32
CA GLY A 418 -4.44 14.50 -8.23
C GLY A 418 -5.77 13.75 -8.45
N VAL A 419 -6.51 13.46 -7.37
CA VAL A 419 -7.83 12.83 -7.43
C VAL A 419 -8.86 13.74 -8.10
N THR A 420 -8.81 15.04 -7.84
CA THR A 420 -9.68 16.03 -8.51
C THR A 420 -9.41 16.05 -10.01
N ALA A 421 -8.15 16.02 -10.43
CA ALA A 421 -7.77 16.00 -11.84
C ALA A 421 -8.24 14.70 -12.53
N LEU A 422 -8.04 13.55 -11.88
CA LEU A 422 -8.57 12.26 -12.36
C LEU A 422 -10.11 12.29 -12.44
N GLY A 423 -10.75 12.85 -11.41
CA GLY A 423 -12.20 13.08 -11.36
C GLY A 423 -12.70 13.95 -12.49
N ALA A 424 -12.02 15.06 -12.78
CA ALA A 424 -12.34 15.96 -13.87
C ALA A 424 -12.18 15.28 -15.23
N ALA A 425 -11.15 14.44 -15.42
CA ALA A 425 -10.99 13.65 -16.64
C ALA A 425 -12.15 12.66 -16.83
N HIS A 426 -12.55 11.94 -15.78
CA HIS A 426 -13.71 11.05 -15.85
C HIS A 426 -15.01 11.82 -16.10
N ALA A 427 -15.24 12.92 -15.37
CA ALA A 427 -16.41 13.78 -15.53
C ALA A 427 -16.49 14.37 -16.95
N PHE A 428 -15.36 14.75 -17.54
CA PHE A 428 -15.26 15.20 -18.92
C PHE A 428 -15.68 14.11 -19.90
N LEU A 429 -15.10 12.91 -19.79
CA LEU A 429 -15.44 11.79 -20.67
C LEU A 429 -16.92 11.39 -20.54
N VAL A 430 -17.44 11.31 -19.31
CA VAL A 430 -18.85 11.02 -19.05
C VAL A 430 -19.75 12.10 -19.63
N SER A 431 -19.42 13.38 -19.44
CA SER A 431 -20.21 14.49 -19.99
C SER A 431 -20.15 14.52 -21.52
N LEU A 432 -19.00 14.24 -22.10
CA LEU A 432 -18.80 14.16 -23.55
C LEU A 432 -19.66 13.06 -24.16
N ILE A 433 -19.55 11.82 -23.65
CA ILE A 433 -20.36 10.68 -24.11
C ILE A 433 -21.85 10.97 -23.90
N GLY A 434 -22.18 11.46 -22.71
CA GLY A 434 -23.54 11.78 -22.30
C GLY A 434 -24.22 12.80 -23.19
N LEU A 435 -23.58 13.95 -23.41
CA LEU A 435 -24.21 15.07 -24.11
C LEU A 435 -24.09 14.96 -25.63
N VAL A 436 -23.06 14.30 -26.16
CA VAL A 436 -22.86 14.16 -27.61
C VAL A 436 -23.58 12.93 -28.16
N ALA A 437 -23.60 11.81 -27.44
CA ALA A 437 -24.18 10.56 -27.94
C ALA A 437 -25.52 10.20 -27.30
N VAL A 438 -25.70 10.39 -25.99
CA VAL A 438 -26.90 9.92 -25.28
C VAL A 438 -28.02 10.95 -25.30
N ALA A 439 -27.74 12.20 -24.96
CA ALA A 439 -28.75 13.26 -24.86
C ALA A 439 -29.52 13.49 -26.18
N PRO A 440 -28.90 13.50 -27.37
CA PRO A 440 -29.65 13.69 -28.62
C PRO A 440 -30.63 12.55 -28.91
N VAL A 441 -30.31 11.32 -28.48
CA VAL A 441 -31.18 10.15 -28.67
C VAL A 441 -32.39 10.18 -27.74
N LEU A 442 -32.24 10.80 -26.55
CA LEU A 442 -33.31 10.91 -25.55
C LEU A 442 -34.13 12.20 -25.69
N ALA A 443 -33.68 13.15 -26.51
CA ALA A 443 -34.32 14.43 -26.72
C ALA A 443 -35.51 14.33 -27.70
N ASP A 444 -36.48 15.24 -27.58
CA ASP A 444 -37.47 15.44 -28.63
C ASP A 444 -36.81 15.96 -29.93
N THR A 445 -37.53 15.92 -31.05
CA THR A 445 -36.97 16.28 -32.38
C THR A 445 -36.45 17.72 -32.44
N ALA A 446 -37.06 18.67 -31.72
CA ALA A 446 -36.63 20.07 -31.71
C ALA A 446 -35.39 20.28 -30.82
N ALA A 447 -35.30 19.58 -29.69
CA ALA A 447 -34.14 19.58 -28.81
C ALA A 447 -32.95 18.83 -29.42
N ALA A 448 -33.19 17.72 -30.14
CA ALA A 448 -32.16 16.96 -30.84
C ALA A 448 -31.45 17.82 -31.89
N ALA A 449 -32.20 18.57 -32.71
CA ALA A 449 -31.63 19.49 -33.69
C ALA A 449 -30.76 20.60 -33.05
N ARG A 450 -31.16 21.10 -31.86
CA ARG A 450 -30.36 22.06 -31.10
C ARG A 450 -29.05 21.45 -30.61
N TRP A 451 -29.07 20.23 -30.08
CA TRP A 451 -27.86 19.51 -29.68
C TRP A 451 -26.91 19.28 -30.85
N GLU A 452 -27.44 18.84 -31.99
CA GLU A 452 -26.65 18.63 -33.21
C GLU A 452 -25.99 19.93 -33.69
N SER A 453 -26.74 21.04 -33.70
CA SER A 453 -26.18 22.35 -34.06
C SER A 453 -25.07 22.82 -33.12
N LEU A 454 -25.17 22.53 -31.82
CA LEU A 454 -24.14 22.88 -30.83
C LEU A 454 -22.83 22.13 -31.13
N TRP A 455 -22.90 20.82 -31.37
CA TRP A 455 -21.71 19.99 -31.58
C TRP A 455 -21.07 20.19 -32.95
N HIS A 456 -21.83 20.69 -33.93
CA HIS A 456 -21.28 21.16 -35.21
C HIS A 456 -20.77 22.62 -35.17
N GLY A 457 -20.86 23.30 -34.02
CA GLY A 457 -20.38 24.67 -33.85
C GLY A 457 -21.25 25.74 -34.50
N THR A 458 -22.49 25.40 -34.87
CA THR A 458 -23.44 26.31 -35.53
C THR A 458 -24.48 26.89 -34.56
N GLY A 459 -24.61 26.33 -33.35
CA GLY A 459 -25.67 26.64 -32.39
C GLY A 459 -25.24 27.17 -31.01
N GLY A 460 -23.98 27.56 -30.82
CA GLY A 460 -23.48 28.10 -29.53
C GLY A 460 -22.02 27.75 -29.25
N ASP A 461 -21.62 27.87 -27.98
CA ASP A 461 -20.28 27.48 -27.51
C ASP A 461 -20.30 26.07 -26.88
N PRO A 462 -19.83 25.02 -27.60
CA PRO A 462 -19.82 23.65 -27.08
C PRO A 462 -18.90 23.48 -25.86
N TRP A 463 -17.84 24.29 -25.74
CA TRP A 463 -16.91 24.22 -24.61
C TRP A 463 -17.52 24.77 -23.34
N ALA A 464 -18.26 25.88 -23.44
CA ALA A 464 -18.97 26.44 -22.30
C ALA A 464 -19.95 25.43 -21.67
N VAL A 465 -20.66 24.65 -22.50
CA VAL A 465 -21.57 23.59 -22.05
C VAL A 465 -20.78 22.43 -21.44
N LEU A 466 -19.75 21.94 -22.14
CA LEU A 466 -18.99 20.77 -21.70
C LEU A 466 -18.19 21.01 -20.41
N VAL A 467 -17.59 22.20 -20.24
CA VAL A 467 -16.84 22.57 -19.02
C VAL A 467 -17.78 22.70 -17.82
N LEU A 468 -18.96 23.30 -17.99
CA LEU A 468 -19.95 23.39 -16.92
C LEU A 468 -20.48 22.01 -16.52
N ALA A 469 -20.84 21.19 -17.51
CA ALA A 469 -21.29 19.81 -17.27
C ALA A 469 -20.21 19.00 -16.56
N THR A 470 -18.95 19.14 -16.97
CA THR A 470 -17.80 18.50 -16.32
C THR A 470 -17.68 18.94 -14.85
N GLY A 471 -17.72 20.24 -14.56
CA GLY A 471 -17.66 20.76 -13.19
C GLY A 471 -18.81 20.28 -12.32
N TRP A 472 -20.03 20.25 -12.87
CA TRP A 472 -21.21 19.73 -12.19
C TRP A 472 -21.12 18.23 -11.91
N CYS A 473 -20.80 17.42 -12.93
CA CYS A 473 -20.65 15.98 -12.80
C CYS A 473 -19.53 15.61 -11.81
N LEU A 474 -18.43 16.38 -11.78
CA LEU A 474 -17.39 16.23 -10.78
C LEU A 474 -17.91 16.53 -9.37
N ALA A 475 -18.55 17.68 -9.16
CA ALA A 475 -19.04 18.08 -7.84
C ALA A 475 -20.11 17.11 -7.31
N VAL A 476 -21.11 16.77 -8.13
CA VAL A 476 -22.12 15.76 -7.76
C VAL A 476 -21.47 14.40 -7.52
N GLY A 477 -20.50 14.00 -8.34
CA GLY A 477 -19.77 12.76 -8.16
C GLY A 477 -19.07 12.69 -6.79
N VAL A 478 -18.35 13.76 -6.42
CA VAL A 478 -17.67 13.87 -5.11
C VAL A 478 -18.66 13.93 -3.95
N PHE A 479 -19.72 14.73 -4.04
CA PHE A 479 -20.70 14.81 -2.93
C PHE A 479 -21.57 13.57 -2.79
N SER A 480 -21.80 12.84 -3.88
CA SER A 480 -22.55 11.59 -3.84
C SER A 480 -21.87 10.57 -2.93
N GLN A 481 -20.58 10.69 -2.64
CA GLN A 481 -19.89 9.87 -1.63
C GLN A 481 -20.62 9.83 -0.29
N ILE A 482 -21.25 10.94 0.14
CA ILE A 482 -22.00 11.02 1.41
C ILE A 482 -23.12 9.96 1.46
N LEU A 483 -23.67 9.60 0.29
CA LEU A 483 -24.75 8.62 0.18
C LEU A 483 -24.26 7.18 0.20
N TRP A 484 -22.95 6.95 0.13
CA TRP A 484 -22.36 5.62 0.04
C TRP A 484 -21.47 5.41 1.28
N ASP A 485 -21.93 4.61 2.24
CA ASP A 485 -21.24 4.22 3.48
C ASP A 485 -19.70 4.32 3.44
N ASP A 486 -19.11 5.01 4.43
CA ASP A 486 -17.71 5.06 4.95
C ASP A 486 -16.51 4.79 4.01
N ARG A 487 -16.72 4.72 2.70
CA ARG A 487 -15.74 4.28 1.72
C ARG A 487 -15.41 5.43 0.78
N PRO A 488 -14.11 5.69 0.55
CA PRO A 488 -13.67 6.79 -0.28
C PRO A 488 -14.13 6.63 -1.74
N ILE A 489 -14.22 7.72 -2.50
CA ILE A 489 -14.62 7.66 -3.92
C ILE A 489 -13.69 6.83 -4.79
N THR A 490 -12.45 6.68 -4.37
CA THR A 490 -11.43 5.90 -5.06
C THR A 490 -11.58 4.39 -4.83
N ALA A 491 -12.42 3.95 -3.87
CA ALA A 491 -12.64 2.54 -3.60
C ALA A 491 -13.26 1.81 -4.82
N PRO A 492 -12.96 0.51 -5.00
CA PRO A 492 -13.54 -0.28 -6.09
C PRO A 492 -15.06 -0.40 -5.97
N LEU A 493 -15.73 -0.67 -7.11
CA LEU A 493 -17.19 -0.79 -7.20
C LEU A 493 -17.80 -1.93 -6.38
N ALA A 494 -17.01 -2.95 -6.01
CA ALA A 494 -17.50 -4.08 -5.24
C ALA A 494 -17.79 -3.68 -3.78
N HIS A 495 -19.02 -3.92 -3.32
CA HIS A 495 -19.36 -3.85 -1.89
C HIS A 495 -18.51 -4.84 -1.08
N LEU A 496 -18.33 -4.57 0.22
CA LEU A 496 -17.61 -5.43 1.17
C LEU A 496 -17.98 -6.89 0.89
N ARG A 497 -16.97 -7.76 0.72
CA ARG A 497 -17.19 -9.19 0.85
C ARG A 497 -17.90 -9.38 2.18
N TRP A 498 -19.11 -9.92 2.16
CA TRP A 498 -19.68 -10.57 3.34
C TRP A 498 -18.69 -11.67 3.70
N GLN A 499 -17.76 -11.38 4.61
CA GLN A 499 -17.00 -12.41 5.29
C GLN A 499 -18.03 -13.21 6.08
N ARG A 500 -18.24 -14.45 5.65
CA ARG A 500 -18.93 -15.46 6.45
C ARG A 500 -17.96 -16.01 7.49
#